data_AF-M7ZSI4-F1
#
_entry.id   AF-M7ZSI4-F1
#
_cell.length_a   1.000
_cell.length_b   1.000
_cell.length_c   1.000
_cell.angle_alpha   90.00
_cell.angle_beta   90.00
_cell.angle_gamma   90.00
#
_symmetry.space_group_name_H-M   'P 1'
#
loop_
_entity.id
_entity.type
_entity.pdbx_description
1 polymer ?
#
loop_
_entity_poly.entity_id
_entity_poly.type
_entity_poly.pdbx_seq_one_letter_code
_entity_poly.pdbx_strand_id
1 'polypeptide(L)'
;MEMFASNPVPTTSFSHPLFPGGANDGAAAVALSLLAVLASVAVGDTPFVVAHKRVKLSRPGPGIERLAVTLDLYNQGSATAYDVRLNDDSWPQEAFELVSGSTSKMVEKLDP
;
A
#
# COMPACT_ATOMS: atom_id res chain seq x y z
N MET A 1 51.00 -39.03 -26.07
CA MET A 1 49.61 -39.43 -25.77
C MET A 1 49.62 -40.01 -24.37
N GLU A 2 49.56 -39.14 -23.37
CA GLU A 2 49.51 -39.53 -21.95
C GLU A 2 48.04 -39.60 -21.53
N MET A 3 47.65 -40.76 -21.01
CA MET A 3 46.33 -41.03 -20.46
C MET A 3 46.31 -40.52 -19.02
N PHE A 4 45.64 -39.40 -18.77
CA PHE A 4 45.39 -38.94 -17.41
C PHE A 4 44.34 -39.85 -16.77
N ALA A 5 44.76 -40.73 -15.86
CA ALA A 5 43.85 -41.45 -14.99
C ALA A 5 43.17 -40.45 -14.03
N SER A 6 41.84 -40.42 -13.98
CA SER A 6 41.13 -39.62 -12.98
C SER A 6 41.28 -40.29 -11.62
N ASN A 7 41.87 -39.58 -10.66
CA ASN A 7 41.85 -39.99 -9.27
C ASN A 7 40.44 -39.72 -8.71
N PRO A 8 39.73 -40.73 -8.15
CA PRO A 8 38.46 -40.46 -7.49
C PRO A 8 38.69 -39.64 -6.22
N VAL A 9 37.94 -38.55 -6.10
CA VAL A 9 37.90 -37.73 -4.89
C VAL A 9 37.16 -38.52 -3.80
N PRO A 10 37.70 -38.67 -2.58
CA PRO A 10 36.97 -39.32 -1.49
C PRO A 10 35.77 -38.45 -1.09
N THR A 11 34.56 -38.92 -1.37
CA THR A 11 33.33 -38.28 -0.89
C THR A 11 33.12 -38.70 0.56
N THR A 12 33.37 -37.79 1.49
CA THR A 12 33.08 -38.02 2.91
C THR A 12 31.58 -37.91 3.13
N SER A 13 30.91 -39.02 3.46
CA SER A 13 29.51 -39.02 3.86
C SER A 13 29.42 -38.71 5.34
N PHE A 14 28.68 -37.66 5.70
CA PHE A 14 28.30 -37.39 7.08
C PHE A 14 26.92 -37.99 7.34
N SER A 15 26.83 -38.97 8.22
CA SER A 15 25.56 -39.38 8.81
C SER A 15 25.24 -38.44 9.97
N HIS A 16 24.21 -37.61 9.82
CA HIS A 16 23.60 -36.90 10.94
C HIS A 16 22.86 -37.94 11.79
N PRO A 17 23.03 -38.00 13.13
CA PRO A 17 22.08 -38.74 13.94
C PRO A 17 20.71 -38.09 13.77
N LEU A 18 19.74 -38.88 13.30
CA LEU A 18 18.33 -38.51 13.40
C LEU A 18 18.06 -38.41 14.91
N PHE A 19 17.94 -37.20 15.45
CA PHE A 19 17.41 -37.04 16.80
C PHE A 19 16.07 -37.77 16.83
N PRO A 20 15.81 -38.67 17.79
CA PRO A 20 14.49 -39.23 17.95
C PRO A 20 13.54 -38.06 18.14
N GLY A 21 12.66 -37.85 17.15
CA GLY A 21 11.67 -36.80 17.18
C GLY A 21 10.81 -36.97 18.42
N GLY A 22 11.12 -36.17 19.43
CA GLY A 22 10.30 -36.07 20.62
C GLY A 22 8.97 -35.45 20.22
N ALA A 23 7.94 -35.67 21.04
CA ALA A 23 6.58 -35.17 20.86
C ALA A 23 6.47 -33.62 20.68
N ASN A 24 7.59 -32.91 20.71
CA ASN A 24 7.79 -31.48 20.52
C ASN A 24 7.97 -31.03 19.05
N ASP A 25 8.30 -31.90 18.10
CA ASP A 25 8.58 -31.47 16.71
C ASP A 25 7.33 -31.00 15.96
N GLY A 26 6.21 -31.71 16.14
CA GLY A 26 4.91 -31.28 15.65
C GLY A 26 4.41 -30.01 16.35
N ALA A 27 4.67 -29.89 17.65
CA ALA A 27 4.30 -28.70 18.42
C ALA A 27 5.08 -27.46 17.97
N ALA A 28 6.37 -27.60 17.66
CA ALA A 28 7.20 -26.51 17.13
C ALA A 28 6.76 -26.08 15.72
N ALA A 29 6.46 -27.03 14.84
CA ALA A 29 5.95 -26.73 13.49
C ALA A 29 4.57 -26.05 13.53
N VAL A 30 3.67 -26.51 14.42
CA VAL A 30 2.37 -25.88 14.65
C VAL A 30 2.53 -24.48 15.26
N ALA A 31 3.43 -24.29 16.21
CA ALA A 31 3.73 -22.99 16.79
C ALA A 31 4.32 -22.00 15.77
N LEU A 32 5.23 -22.44 14.90
CA LEU A 32 5.76 -21.61 13.81
C LEU A 32 4.68 -21.27 12.78
N SER A 33 3.82 -22.23 12.43
CA SER A 33 2.71 -22.01 11.49
C SER A 33 1.69 -21.02 12.05
N LEU A 34 1.35 -21.15 13.33
CA LEU A 34 0.47 -20.23 14.04
C LEU A 34 1.11 -18.83 14.14
N LEU A 35 2.41 -18.75 14.44
CA LEU A 35 3.15 -17.48 14.49
C LEU A 35 3.20 -16.80 13.11
N ALA A 36 3.35 -17.55 12.02
CA ALA A 36 3.32 -17.02 10.66
C ALA A 36 1.92 -16.50 10.27
N VAL A 37 0.86 -17.19 10.65
CA VAL A 37 -0.52 -16.73 10.47
C VAL A 37 -0.79 -15.46 11.30
N LEU A 38 -0.34 -15.42 12.55
CA LEU A 38 -0.45 -14.23 13.41
C LEU A 38 0.40 -13.05 12.90
N ALA A 39 1.55 -13.31 12.25
CA ALA A 39 2.34 -12.25 11.63
C ALA A 39 1.65 -11.65 10.40
N SER A 40 0.86 -12.45 9.65
CA SER A 40 0.11 -11.96 8.48
C SER A 40 -1.08 -11.05 8.83
N VAL A 41 -1.66 -11.16 10.03
CA VAL A 41 -2.71 -10.24 10.49
C VAL A 41 -2.17 -8.88 10.93
N ALA A 42 -0.85 -8.74 11.06
CA ALA A 42 -0.19 -7.48 11.37
C ALA A 42 0.19 -6.67 10.11
N VAL A 43 -0.31 -7.07 8.92
CA VAL A 43 -0.21 -6.25 7.70
C VAL A 43 -1.11 -5.02 7.86
N GLY A 44 -0.52 -4.02 8.51
CA GLY A 44 -0.83 -2.59 8.52
C GLY A 44 -2.30 -2.20 8.48
N ASP A 45 -2.91 -2.05 9.66
CA ASP A 45 -4.00 -1.09 9.86
C ASP A 45 -3.46 0.33 9.64
N THR A 46 -3.41 0.76 8.38
CA THR A 46 -2.90 2.07 8.00
C THR A 46 -3.91 2.81 7.16
N PRO A 47 -4.19 4.09 7.45
CA PRO A 47 -5.01 4.90 6.57
C PRO A 47 -4.26 5.13 5.25
N PHE A 48 -4.97 5.07 4.13
CA PHE A 48 -4.41 5.36 2.81
C PHE A 48 -5.46 6.09 1.98
N VAL A 49 -5.24 7.39 1.73
CA VAL A 49 -6.23 8.22 1.04
C VAL A 49 -5.87 8.37 -0.44
N VAL A 50 -6.84 8.09 -1.30
CA VAL A 50 -6.76 8.33 -2.75
C VAL A 50 -7.65 9.52 -3.10
N ALA A 51 -7.09 10.48 -3.83
CA ALA A 51 -7.83 11.60 -4.37
C ALA A 51 -8.05 11.42 -5.88
N HIS A 52 -9.31 11.41 -6.31
CA HIS A 52 -9.67 11.42 -7.72
C HIS A 52 -10.07 12.83 -8.14
N LYS A 53 -9.22 13.47 -8.94
CA LYS A 53 -9.48 14.78 -9.52
C LYS A 53 -10.26 14.65 -10.82
N ARG A 54 -11.41 15.31 -10.89
CA ARG A 54 -12.21 15.48 -12.10
C ARG A 54 -12.26 16.95 -12.48
N VAL A 55 -12.17 17.22 -13.78
CA VAL A 55 -12.20 18.58 -14.32
C VAL A 55 -13.22 18.64 -15.45
N LYS A 56 -14.05 19.68 -15.45
CA LYS A 56 -15.02 19.94 -16.51
C LYS A 56 -14.93 21.39 -16.94
N LEU A 57 -14.81 21.62 -18.24
CA LEU A 57 -14.90 22.95 -18.84
C LEU A 57 -16.29 23.10 -19.46
N SER A 58 -16.97 24.20 -19.18
CA SER A 58 -18.24 24.54 -19.80
C SER A 58 -18.26 25.99 -20.26
N ARG A 59 -19.17 26.30 -21.19
CA ARG A 59 -19.35 27.64 -21.77
C ARG A 59 -20.80 28.06 -21.61
N PRO A 60 -21.21 28.57 -20.45
CA PRO A 60 -22.61 28.87 -20.16
C PRO A 60 -23.16 30.08 -20.96
N GLY A 61 -22.29 30.90 -21.55
CA GLY A 61 -22.67 32.01 -22.40
C GLY A 61 -21.51 32.54 -23.26
N PRO A 62 -21.77 33.47 -24.19
CA PRO A 62 -20.74 34.08 -25.02
C PRO A 62 -19.66 34.75 -24.18
N GLY A 63 -18.39 34.43 -24.43
CA GLY A 63 -17.25 35.00 -23.69
C GLY A 63 -17.09 34.50 -22.25
N ILE A 64 -17.94 33.58 -21.78
CA ILE A 64 -17.84 33.00 -20.44
C ILE A 64 -17.34 31.56 -20.55
N GLU A 65 -16.19 31.29 -19.96
CA GLU A 65 -15.69 29.94 -19.72
C GLU A 65 -15.76 29.62 -18.23
N ARG A 66 -16.22 28.42 -17.89
CA ARG A 66 -16.35 27.96 -16.50
C ARG A 66 -15.61 26.65 -16.33
N LEU A 67 -14.63 26.65 -15.43
CA LEU A 67 -13.91 25.47 -14.99
C LEU A 67 -14.53 24.96 -13.69
N ALA A 68 -14.99 23.71 -13.69
CA ALA A 68 -15.42 23.01 -12.48
C ALA A 68 -14.40 21.92 -12.15
N VAL A 69 -13.79 22.02 -10.97
CA VAL A 69 -12.87 21.01 -10.43
C VAL A 69 -13.58 20.30 -9.29
N THR A 70 -13.49 18.98 -9.26
CA THR A 70 -14.05 18.13 -8.19
C THR A 70 -12.97 17.18 -7.73
N LEU A 71 -12.76 17.11 -6.41
CA LEU A 71 -11.92 16.11 -5.78
C LEU A 71 -12.82 15.17 -5.00
N ASP A 72 -12.85 13.90 -5.40
CA ASP A 72 -13.43 12.83 -4.60
C ASP A 72 -12.30 12.22 -3.77
N LEU A 73 -12.51 12.08 -2.46
CA LEU A 73 -11.55 11.48 -1.54
C LEU A 73 -12.06 10.13 -1.06
N TYR A 74 -11.19 9.13 -1.13
CA TYR A 74 -11.49 7.77 -0.69
C TYR A 74 -10.42 7.33 0.29
N ASN A 75 -10.82 6.80 1.44
CA ASN A 75 -9.93 5.94 2.19
C ASN A 75 -9.93 4.57 1.49
N GLN A 76 -8.75 4.09 1.13
CA GLN A 76 -8.50 2.77 0.54
C GLN A 76 -7.57 1.96 1.46
N GLY A 77 -7.27 2.49 2.65
CA GLY A 77 -6.59 1.78 3.71
C GLY A 77 -7.57 0.98 4.57
N SER A 78 -7.03 0.12 5.41
CA SER A 78 -7.79 -0.71 6.36
C SER A 78 -8.21 0.05 7.63
N ALA A 79 -7.52 1.14 7.97
CA ALA A 79 -7.84 1.98 9.13
C ALA A 79 -8.49 3.31 8.72
N THR A 80 -9.36 3.86 9.57
CA THR A 80 -9.99 5.18 9.38
C THR A 80 -8.94 6.29 9.26
N ALA A 81 -9.10 7.15 8.25
CA ALA A 81 -8.31 8.37 8.12
C ALA A 81 -9.04 9.54 8.80
N TYR A 82 -8.38 10.19 9.74
CA TYR A 82 -8.92 11.34 10.48
C TYR A 82 -8.33 12.65 9.94
N ASP A 83 -9.08 13.74 10.11
CA ASP A 83 -8.65 15.12 9.88
C ASP A 83 -7.95 15.37 8.53
N VAL A 84 -8.59 14.95 7.45
CA VAL A 84 -8.08 15.18 6.10
C VAL A 84 -8.37 16.61 5.67
N ARG A 85 -7.30 17.39 5.50
CA ARG A 85 -7.36 18.78 5.02
C ARG A 85 -6.97 18.87 3.55
N LEU A 86 -7.86 19.42 2.74
CA LEU A 86 -7.59 19.87 1.38
C LEU A 86 -7.37 21.38 1.40
N ASN A 87 -6.28 21.85 0.78
CA ASN A 87 -6.01 23.27 0.60
C ASN A 87 -5.44 23.47 -0.82
N ASP A 88 -6.11 24.28 -1.62
CA ASP A 88 -5.67 24.67 -2.95
C ASP A 88 -5.75 26.20 -3.11
N ASP A 89 -4.73 26.87 -2.61
CA ASP A 89 -4.57 28.34 -2.64
C ASP A 89 -3.74 28.82 -3.83
N SER A 90 -3.46 27.93 -4.80
CA SER A 90 -2.53 28.21 -5.90
C SER A 90 -3.16 28.86 -7.14
N TRP A 91 -4.47 29.12 -7.11
CA TRP A 91 -5.20 29.64 -8.27
C TRP A 91 -4.93 31.14 -8.51
N PRO A 92 -4.45 31.52 -9.72
CA PRO A 92 -4.20 32.93 -10.05
C PRO A 92 -5.52 33.70 -10.16
N GLN A 93 -5.68 34.70 -9.29
CA GLN A 93 -6.91 35.50 -9.18
C GLN A 93 -7.14 36.41 -10.38
N GLU A 94 -6.08 36.74 -11.12
CA GLU A 94 -6.13 37.50 -12.36
C GLU A 94 -6.75 36.71 -13.52
N ALA A 95 -6.79 35.38 -13.44
CA ALA A 95 -7.29 34.50 -14.49
C ALA A 95 -8.56 33.72 -14.10
N PHE A 96 -8.74 33.44 -12.81
CA PHE A 96 -9.87 32.66 -12.31
C PHE A 96 -10.55 33.35 -11.15
N GLU A 97 -11.88 33.38 -11.19
CA GLU A 97 -12.74 33.81 -10.10
C GLU A 97 -13.48 32.60 -9.52
N LEU A 98 -13.51 32.46 -8.19
CA LEU A 98 -14.26 31.40 -7.53
C LEU A 98 -15.77 31.71 -7.59
N VAL A 99 -16.48 31.02 -8.48
CA VAL A 99 -17.93 31.20 -8.64
C VAL A 99 -18.74 30.44 -7.58
N SER A 100 -18.29 29.25 -7.17
CA SER A 100 -18.95 28.44 -6.15
C SER A 100 -18.02 27.39 -5.53
N GLY A 101 -18.38 26.90 -4.35
CA GLY A 101 -17.60 25.90 -3.61
C GLY A 101 -16.55 26.53 -2.70
N SER A 102 -15.51 25.76 -2.36
CA SER A 102 -14.38 26.22 -1.57
C SER A 102 -13.08 25.65 -2.10
N THR A 103 -12.00 26.41 -1.93
CA THR A 103 -10.61 26.01 -2.25
C THR A 103 -9.95 25.25 -1.09
N SER A 104 -10.53 25.32 0.10
CA SER A 104 -10.10 24.58 1.28
C SER A 104 -11.28 23.86 1.93
N LYS A 105 -11.04 22.66 2.46
CA LYS A 105 -12.03 21.87 3.18
C LYS A 105 -11.34 20.95 4.18
N MET A 106 -11.93 20.81 5.37
CA MET A 106 -11.54 19.81 6.36
C MET A 106 -12.60 18.70 6.40
N VAL A 107 -12.15 17.46 6.42
CA VAL A 107 -12.99 16.28 6.59
C VAL A 107 -12.51 15.55 7.83
N GLU A 108 -13.35 15.52 8.86
CA GLU A 108 -12.98 14.97 10.18
C GLU A 108 -12.72 13.46 10.13
N LYS A 109 -13.43 12.73 9.26
CA LYS A 109 -13.34 11.28 9.17
C LYS A 109 -13.63 10.78 7.75
N LEU A 110 -12.74 9.93 7.24
CA LEU A 110 -12.97 9.09 6.06
C LEU A 110 -12.90 7.61 6.49
N ASP A 111 -14.07 6.98 6.46
CA ASP A 111 -14.18 5.55 6.76
C ASP A 111 -13.58 4.71 5.61
N PRO A 112 -12.99 3.54 5.92
CA PRO A 112 -12.48 2.58 4.93
C PRO A 112 -13.51 2.13 3.89
#